data_AF-A0A176TC49-F1
#
_entry.id   AF-A0A176TC49-F1
#
_cell.length_a   1.000
_cell.length_b   1.000
_cell.length_c   1.000
_cell.angle_alpha   90.00
_cell.angle_beta   90.00
_cell.angle_gamma   90.00
#
_symmetry.space_group_name_H-M   'P 1'
#
loop_
_entity.id
_entity.type
_entity.pdbx_description
1 polymer ?
#
loop_
_entity_poly.entity_id
_entity_poly.type
_entity_poly.pdbx_seq_one_letter_code
_entity_poly.pdbx_strand_id
1 'polypeptide(L)' 'MNKNKIFKKFISHELIKEKYQLEETAIPSNITRALVSEIPIIRTIAILVDELESNQGINDIALYNKINIYLNNNI' A
#
# COMPACT_ATOMS: atom_id res chain seq x y z
N MET A 1 3.15 13.93 5.35
CA MET A 1 3.87 14.52 4.20
C MET A 1 4.95 13.59 3.63
N ASN A 2 5.64 12.77 4.43
CA ASN A 2 6.60 11.76 3.94
C ASN A 2 5.92 10.48 3.41
N LYS A 3 5.00 9.91 4.20
CA LYS A 3 4.13 8.77 3.83
C LYS A 3 3.54 8.87 2.43
N ASN A 4 2.96 10.02 2.05
CA ASN A 4 2.39 10.22 0.71
C ASN A 4 3.43 10.07 -0.41
N LYS A 5 4.67 10.53 -0.20
CA LYS A 5 5.76 10.42 -1.18
C LYS A 5 6.22 8.97 -1.32
N ILE A 6 6.38 8.27 -0.20
CA ILE A 6 6.78 6.86 -0.17
C ILE A 6 5.70 6.01 -0.84
N PHE A 7 4.44 6.18 -0.46
CA PHE A 7 3.30 5.53 -1.11
C PHE A 7 3.31 5.73 -2.62
N LYS A 8 3.44 6.99 -3.08
CA LYS A 8 3.51 7.28 -4.53
C LYS A 8 4.68 6.57 -5.22
N LYS A 9 5.87 6.54 -4.60
CA LYS A 9 7.01 5.80 -5.18
C LYS A 9 6.73 4.31 -5.35
N PHE A 10 6.11 3.66 -4.37
CA PHE A 10 5.77 2.24 -4.46
C PHE A 10 4.67 1.96 -5.49
N ILE A 11 3.56 2.68 -5.42
CA ILE A 11 2.41 2.41 -6.29
C ILE A 11 2.67 2.78 -7.75
N SER A 12 3.56 3.75 -7.99
CA SER A 12 3.95 4.14 -9.34
C SER A 12 5.06 3.27 -9.95
N HIS A 13 5.57 2.28 -9.21
CA HIS A 13 6.61 1.38 -9.69
C HIS A 13 6.10 0.52 -10.86
N GLU A 14 6.92 0.35 -11.91
CA GLU A 14 6.53 -0.34 -13.16
C GLU A 14 6.02 -1.76 -12.89
N LEU A 15 6.74 -2.56 -12.11
CA LEU A 15 6.31 -3.92 -11.72
C LEU A 15 4.91 -3.96 -11.06
N ILE A 16 4.53 -2.94 -10.30
CA ILE A 16 3.21 -2.88 -9.66
C ILE A 16 2.16 -2.48 -10.69
N LYS A 17 2.45 -1.46 -11.51
CA LYS A 17 1.56 -1.00 -12.58
C LYS A 17 1.26 -2.10 -13.59
N GLU A 18 2.28 -2.81 -14.07
CA GLU A 18 2.14 -3.87 -15.06
C GLU A 18 1.37 -5.07 -14.50
N LYS A 19 1.72 -5.53 -13.30
CA LYS A 19 1.10 -6.72 -12.70
C LYS A 19 -0.36 -6.53 -12.35
N TYR A 20 -0.73 -5.34 -11.88
CA TYR A 20 -2.08 -5.05 -11.38
C TYR A 20 -2.91 -4.17 -12.33
N GLN A 21 -2.35 -3.79 -13.49
CA GLN A 21 -3.01 -2.99 -14.52
C GLN A 21 -3.66 -1.73 -13.93
N LEU A 22 -2.90 -1.00 -13.10
CA LEU A 22 -3.40 0.18 -12.40
C LEU A 22 -3.46 1.38 -13.33
N GLU A 23 -4.67 1.86 -13.57
CA GLU A 23 -4.90 3.16 -14.22
C GLU A 23 -4.44 4.31 -13.31
N GLU A 24 -3.80 5.32 -13.89
CA GLU A 24 -3.34 6.51 -13.13
C GLU A 24 -4.48 7.21 -12.38
N THR A 25 -5.68 7.19 -12.95
CA THR A 25 -6.89 7.77 -12.34
C THR A 25 -7.35 7.03 -11.08
N ALA A 26 -6.99 5.75 -10.94
CA ALA A 26 -7.32 4.92 -9.80
C ALA A 26 -6.34 5.13 -8.63
N ILE A 27 -5.17 5.75 -8.87
CA ILE A 27 -4.13 5.96 -7.87
C ILE A 27 -4.49 7.17 -6.98
N PRO A 28 -4.73 6.98 -5.67
CA PRO A 28 -5.10 8.07 -4.79
C PRO A 28 -3.96 9.07 -4.59
N SER A 29 -4.31 10.35 -4.42
CA SER A 29 -3.33 11.43 -4.29
C SER A 29 -2.60 11.46 -2.95
N ASN A 30 -3.12 10.77 -1.93
CA ASN A 30 -2.56 10.70 -0.57
C ASN A 30 -2.86 9.37 0.11
N ILE A 31 -2.12 9.08 1.17
CA ILE A 31 -2.17 7.81 1.89
C ILE A 31 -3.51 7.59 2.58
N THR A 32 -4.16 8.63 3.09
CA THR A 32 -5.47 8.53 3.75
C THR A 32 -6.54 7.98 2.81
N ARG A 33 -6.57 8.47 1.56
CA ARG A 33 -7.48 7.92 0.52
C ARG A 33 -7.05 6.52 0.08
N ALA A 34 -5.76 6.25 0.07
CA ALA A 34 -5.24 4.94 -0.31
C ALA A 34 -5.59 3.85 0.71
N LEU A 35 -5.62 4.16 2.01
CA LEU A 35 -6.02 3.24 3.09
C LEU A 35 -7.46 2.74 2.97
N VAL A 36 -8.35 3.53 2.35
CA VAL A 36 -9.75 3.18 2.11
C VAL A 36 -10.03 2.78 0.67
N SER A 37 -8.99 2.52 -0.14
CA SER A 37 -9.16 2.10 -1.53
C SER A 37 -9.87 0.76 -1.62
N GLU A 38 -10.78 0.65 -2.58
CA GLU A 38 -11.42 -0.63 -2.94
C GLU A 38 -10.47 -1.57 -3.69
N ILE A 39 -9.39 -1.03 -4.28
CA ILE A 39 -8.38 -1.81 -4.98
C ILE A 39 -7.40 -2.40 -3.95
N PRO A 40 -7.36 -3.74 -3.76
CA PRO A 40 -6.63 -4.35 -2.66
C PRO A 40 -5.13 -4.03 -2.62
N ILE A 41 -4.47 -3.97 -3.78
CA ILE A 41 -3.03 -3.65 -3.84
C ILE A 41 -2.73 -2.21 -3.42
N ILE A 42 -3.59 -1.26 -3.78
CA ILE A 42 -3.46 0.15 -3.39
C ILE A 42 -3.58 0.26 -1.87
N ARG A 43 -4.60 -0.38 -1.30
CA ARG A 43 -4.84 -0.43 0.15
C ARG A 43 -3.69 -1.09 0.90
N THR A 44 -3.17 -2.19 0.38
CA THR A 44 -2.06 -2.93 0.99
C THR A 44 -0.79 -2.09 1.06
N ILE A 45 -0.41 -1.43 -0.04
CA ILE A 45 0.78 -0.55 -0.06
C ILE A 45 0.58 0.66 0.86
N ALA A 46 -0.64 1.19 0.94
CA ALA A 46 -0.95 2.27 1.88
C ALA A 46 -0.76 1.85 3.34
N ILE A 47 -1.26 0.67 3.72
CA ILE A 47 -1.08 0.13 5.08
C ILE A 47 0.40 -0.09 5.38
N LEU A 48 1.15 -0.68 4.45
CA LEU A 48 2.60 -0.88 4.57
C LEU A 48 3.33 0.41 4.91
N VAL A 49 3.10 1.45 4.11
CA VAL A 49 3.76 2.74 4.28
C VAL A 49 3.29 3.45 5.55
N ASP A 50 2.00 3.34 5.88
CA ASP A 50 1.47 3.97 7.08
C ASP A 50 2.04 3.32 8.35
N GLU A 51 2.14 2.00 8.39
CA GLU A 51 2.64 1.26 9.54
C GLU A 51 4.16 1.42 9.72
N LEU A 52 4.95 1.30 8.65
CA LEU A 52 6.41 1.44 8.72
C LEU A 52 6.84 2.85 9.16
N GLU A 53 6.13 3.89 8.69
CA GLU A 53 6.44 5.27 9.07
C GLU A 53 5.84 5.68 10.41
N SER A 54 4.84 4.96 10.93
CA SER A 54 4.25 5.22 12.26
C SER A 54 4.92 4.43 13.37
N ASN A 55 5.44 3.24 13.08
CA ASN A 55 5.96 2.31 14.06
C ASN A 55 7.40 1.91 13.73
N GLN A 56 8.37 2.61 14.32
CA GLN A 56 9.81 2.31 14.18
C GLN A 56 10.23 0.93 14.75
N GLY A 57 9.31 0.16 15.35
CA GLY A 57 9.56 -1.14 15.99
C GLY A 57 8.82 -2.32 15.36
N ILE A 58 8.21 -2.17 14.18
CA ILE A 58 7.59 -3.30 13.49
C ILE A 58 8.68 -4.26 12.99
N ASN A 59 8.57 -5.52 13.39
CA ASN A 59 9.40 -6.63 12.90
C ASN A 59 8.86 -7.12 11.54
N ASP A 60 9.75 -7.42 10.59
CA ASP A 60 9.46 -7.93 9.25
C ASP A 60 8.42 -9.07 9.23
N ILE A 61 8.44 -9.96 10.24
CA ILE A 61 7.48 -11.06 10.37
C ILE A 61 6.05 -10.54 10.60
N ALA A 62 5.90 -9.54 11.48
CA ALA A 62 4.60 -8.94 11.77
C ALA A 62 4.05 -8.19 10.55
N LEU A 63 4.93 -7.53 9.81
CA LEU A 63 4.58 -6.83 8.57
C LEU A 63 4.13 -7.82 7.48
N TYR A 64 4.90 -8.88 7.25
CA TYR A 64 4.59 -9.91 6.26
C TYR A 64 3.23 -10.57 6.52
N ASN A 65 2.96 -10.94 7.78
CA ASN A 65 1.69 -11.55 8.16
C ASN A 65 0.50 -10.62 7.87
N LYS A 66 0.62 -9.32 8.15
CA LYS A 66 -0.42 -8.34 7.81
C LYS A 66 -0.61 -8.19 6.31
N ILE A 67 0.46 -8.08 5.53
CA ILE A 67 0.37 -8.00 4.06
C ILE A 67 -0.38 -9.21 3.50
N ASN A 68 -0.04 -10.42 3.96
CA ASN A 68 -0.71 -11.64 3.54
C ASN A 68 -2.20 -11.64 3.88
N ILE A 69 -2.57 -11.16 5.07
CA ILE A 69 -3.98 -10.99 5.45
C ILE A 69 -4.67 -10.03 4.48
N TYR A 70 -4.09 -8.87 4.17
CA TYR A 70 -4.76 -7.87 3.33
C TYR A 70 -4.86 -8.24 1.85
N LEU A 71 -3.86 -8.94 1.31
CA LEU A 71 -3.89 -9.38 -0.09
C LEU A 71 -4.77 -10.61 -0.31
N ASN A 72 -4.87 -11.49 0.70
CA ASN A 72 -5.55 -12.77 0.56
C ASN A 72 -6.93 -12.84 1.23
N ASN A 73 -7.26 -11.93 2.16
CA ASN A 73 -8.62 -11.83 2.69
C ASN A 73 -9.50 -11.02 1.73
N ASN A 74 -9.93 -11.71 0.67
CA ASN A 74 -11.19 -11.46 -0.01
C ASN A 74 -12.16 -12.60 0.37
N ILE A 75 -12.79 -12.50 1.53
CA ILE A 75 -14.06 -13.21 1.83
C ILE A 75 -15.14 -12.14 1.96
#